data_AF-A0AAE3GGU4-F1
#
_entry.id   AF-A0AAE3GGU4-F1
#
_cell.length_a   1.000
_cell.length_b   1.000
_cell.length_c   1.000
_cell.angle_alpha   90.00
_cell.angle_beta   90.00
_cell.angle_gamma   90.00
#
_symmetry.space_group_name_H-M   'P 1'
#
loop_
_entity.id
_entity.type
_entity.pdbx_description
1 polymer ?
#
loop_
_entity_poly.entity_id
_entity_poly.type
_entity_poly.pdbx_seq_one_letter_code
_entity_poly.pdbx_strand_id
1 'polypeptide(L)'
;MSLKRLFVFAGLIAMVLTTGVSVASASPRVSPEFATQGRVAGLTATQINTLQAEVNEYLAELGGKQTALNRIELDGATIRVALPGEAQPRRLAHETLDANCDGGYADYHHFCTYRNEYYTGTHIDMYACGVYDIPESWVGPGSWDNNQTAGTKACMMNDAGSVIFTTKPARSYDPTGNWNPVDRMRNC
;
A
#
# COMPACT_ATOMS: atom_id res chain seq x y z
N MET A 1 -3.62 16.31 80.59
CA MET A 1 -2.57 15.29 80.39
C MET A 1 -2.57 14.89 78.93
N SER A 2 -1.58 15.34 78.16
CA SER A 2 -1.44 15.03 76.73
C SER A 2 -0.24 14.10 76.58
N LEU A 3 -0.46 12.86 76.13
CA LEU A 3 0.59 11.85 75.97
C LEU A 3 0.99 11.72 74.49
N LYS A 4 2.29 11.87 74.27
CA LYS A 4 3.00 12.00 72.99
C LYS A 4 2.87 10.73 72.13
N ARG A 5 2.69 10.96 70.82
CA ARG A 5 2.78 9.97 69.75
C ARG A 5 4.20 9.43 69.63
N LEU A 6 4.37 8.10 69.62
CA LEU A 6 5.59 7.42 69.22
C LEU A 6 5.39 6.82 67.82
N PHE A 7 6.27 7.22 66.90
CA PHE A 7 6.41 6.69 65.56
C PHE A 7 7.11 5.32 65.61
N VAL A 8 6.59 4.35 64.87
CA VAL A 8 7.36 3.17 64.43
C VAL A 8 7.18 3.05 62.92
N PHE A 9 8.24 3.33 62.18
CA PHE A 9 8.36 3.06 60.75
C PHE A 9 8.65 1.56 60.58
N ALA A 10 7.72 0.82 59.99
CA ALA A 10 7.98 -0.51 59.43
C ALA A 10 8.05 -0.38 57.91
N GLY A 11 9.26 -0.47 57.35
CA GLY A 11 9.50 -0.43 55.91
C GLY A 11 9.06 -1.74 55.25
N LEU A 12 8.14 -1.63 54.29
CA LEU A 12 7.82 -2.70 53.34
C LEU A 12 8.60 -2.41 52.04
N ILE A 13 9.64 -3.19 51.77
CA ILE A 13 10.29 -3.22 50.45
C ILE A 13 9.44 -4.14 49.57
N ALA A 14 8.59 -3.55 48.72
CA ALA A 14 7.88 -4.27 47.69
C ALA A 14 8.80 -4.48 46.48
N MET A 15 9.28 -5.71 46.32
CA MET A 15 10.05 -6.13 45.14
C MET A 15 9.08 -6.36 43.98
N VAL A 16 8.93 -5.37 43.10
CA VAL A 16 8.11 -5.49 41.89
C VAL A 16 8.88 -6.31 40.86
N LEU A 17 8.49 -7.58 40.70
CA LEU A 17 8.92 -8.43 39.59
C LEU A 17 8.24 -7.93 38.31
N THR A 18 8.96 -7.17 37.48
CA THR A 18 8.55 -6.84 36.12
C THR A 18 8.69 -8.09 35.25
N THR A 19 7.64 -8.90 35.18
CA THR A 19 7.53 -9.92 34.12
C THR A 19 7.38 -9.19 32.79
N GLY A 20 8.44 -9.20 31.98
CA GLY A 20 8.40 -8.71 30.62
C GLY A 20 7.40 -9.54 29.82
N VAL A 21 6.22 -8.98 29.53
CA VAL A 21 5.31 -9.54 28.53
C VAL A 21 5.96 -9.36 27.17
N SER A 22 6.64 -10.42 26.71
CA SER A 22 6.99 -10.55 25.30
C SER A 22 5.68 -10.66 24.53
N VAL A 23 5.22 -9.55 23.95
CA VAL A 23 4.15 -9.57 22.96
C VAL A 23 4.72 -10.30 21.75
N ALA A 24 4.40 -11.59 21.61
CA ALA A 24 4.71 -12.33 20.41
C ALA A 24 3.86 -11.70 19.30
N SER A 25 4.48 -10.90 18.43
CA SER A 25 3.83 -10.40 17.22
C SER A 25 3.40 -11.61 16.40
N ALA A 26 2.11 -11.90 16.38
CA ALA A 26 1.56 -12.95 15.54
C ALA A 26 1.87 -12.56 14.09
N SER A 27 2.56 -13.44 13.35
CA SER A 27 2.79 -13.23 11.92
C SER A 27 1.44 -13.00 11.22
N PRO A 28 1.40 -12.14 10.18
CA PRO A 28 0.18 -11.91 9.43
C PRO A 28 -0.41 -13.25 8.99
N ARG A 29 -1.69 -13.49 9.33
CA ARG A 29 -2.34 -14.75 8.95
C ARG A 29 -2.66 -14.69 7.46
N VAL A 30 -1.84 -15.35 6.64
CA VAL A 30 -2.12 -15.59 5.22
C VAL A 30 -3.26 -16.60 5.10
N SER A 31 -4.23 -16.36 4.22
CA SER A 31 -5.27 -17.35 3.94
C SER A 31 -4.65 -18.60 3.29
N PRO A 32 -5.20 -19.81 3.51
CA PRO A 32 -4.68 -21.03 2.88
C PRO A 32 -4.69 -20.98 1.34
N GLU A 33 -5.67 -20.26 0.77
CA GLU A 33 -5.79 -20.03 -0.67
C GLU A 33 -4.63 -19.18 -1.19
N PHE A 34 -4.39 -18.00 -0.60
CA PHE A 34 -3.31 -17.10 -1.03
C PHE A 34 -1.93 -17.72 -0.79
N ALA A 35 -1.75 -18.46 0.31
CA ALA A 35 -0.54 -19.23 0.52
C ALA A 35 -0.32 -20.29 -0.57
N THR A 36 -1.38 -20.88 -1.11
CA THR A 36 -1.30 -21.82 -2.22
C THR A 36 -0.99 -21.12 -3.55
N GLN A 37 -1.61 -19.97 -3.82
CA GLN A 37 -1.27 -19.13 -4.98
C GLN A 37 0.23 -18.79 -4.99
N GLY A 38 0.76 -18.33 -3.86
CA GLY A 38 2.18 -17.99 -3.74
C GLY A 38 3.11 -19.19 -3.96
N ARG A 39 2.80 -20.36 -3.36
CA ARG A 39 3.60 -21.59 -3.55
C ARG A 39 3.60 -22.05 -5.00
N VAL A 40 2.44 -22.05 -5.67
CA VAL A 40 2.31 -22.40 -7.09
C VAL A 40 3.11 -21.43 -7.97
N ALA A 41 3.19 -20.16 -7.55
CA ALA A 41 3.98 -19.15 -8.22
C ALA A 41 5.48 -19.15 -7.87
N GLY A 42 5.94 -20.13 -7.09
CA GLY A 42 7.35 -20.32 -6.74
C GLY A 42 7.84 -19.48 -5.56
N LEU A 43 6.95 -18.82 -4.81
CA LEU A 43 7.32 -18.03 -3.64
C LEU A 43 7.58 -18.92 -2.43
N THR A 44 8.61 -18.57 -1.66
CA THR A 44 8.88 -19.17 -0.35
C THR A 44 7.85 -18.73 0.69
N ALA A 45 7.74 -19.47 1.80
CA ALA A 45 6.87 -19.08 2.91
C ALA A 45 7.20 -17.67 3.44
N THR A 46 8.48 -17.30 3.48
CA THR A 46 8.91 -15.95 3.90
C THR A 46 8.43 -14.89 2.92
N GLN A 47 8.62 -15.08 1.61
CA GLN A 47 8.15 -14.13 0.60
C GLN A 47 6.63 -13.96 0.61
N ILE A 48 5.88 -15.05 0.83
CA ILE A 48 4.42 -15.01 0.95
C ILE A 48 4.02 -14.17 2.18
N ASN A 49 4.68 -14.37 3.32
CA ASN A 49 4.40 -13.59 4.53
C ASN A 49 4.76 -12.10 4.37
N THR A 50 5.88 -11.79 3.72
CA THR A 50 6.28 -10.42 3.40
C THR A 50 5.27 -9.75 2.48
N LEU A 51 4.86 -10.43 1.42
CA LEU A 51 3.86 -9.91 0.48
C LEU A 51 2.50 -9.70 1.14
N GLN A 52 2.07 -10.62 2.01
CA GLN A 52 0.84 -10.44 2.77
C GLN A 52 0.92 -9.28 3.76
N ALA A 53 2.09 -9.04 4.38
CA ALA A 53 2.28 -7.88 5.23
C ALA A 53 2.11 -6.56 4.45
N GLU A 54 2.73 -6.45 3.27
CA GLU A 54 2.58 -5.28 2.41
C GLU A 54 1.12 -5.08 1.94
N VAL A 55 0.44 -6.15 1.54
CA VAL A 55 -1.00 -6.08 1.21
C VAL A 55 -1.84 -5.62 2.40
N ASN A 56 -1.53 -6.08 3.62
CA ASN A 56 -2.24 -5.65 4.82
C ASN A 56 -2.01 -4.18 5.14
N GLU A 57 -0.83 -3.62 4.84
CA GLU A 57 -0.57 -2.19 4.97
C GLU A 57 -1.47 -1.39 4.03
N TYR A 58 -1.53 -1.75 2.74
CA TYR A 58 -2.45 -1.12 1.79
C TYR A 58 -3.93 -1.26 2.20
N LEU A 59 -4.35 -2.43 2.68
CA LEU A 59 -5.74 -2.64 3.15
C LEU A 59 -6.07 -1.82 4.40
N ALA A 60 -5.11 -1.65 5.31
CA ALA A 60 -5.30 -0.88 6.53
C ALA A 60 -5.40 0.62 6.25
N GLU A 61 -4.64 1.09 5.26
CA GLU A 61 -4.59 2.49 4.87
C GLU A 61 -5.73 2.88 3.92
N LEU A 62 -5.92 2.10 2.84
CA LEU A 62 -6.79 2.45 1.71
C LEU A 62 -8.12 1.69 1.72
N GLY A 63 -8.27 0.70 2.60
CA GLY A 63 -9.42 -0.20 2.61
C GLY A 63 -9.44 -1.15 1.41
N GLY A 64 -10.63 -1.41 0.87
CA GLY A 64 -10.82 -2.31 -0.27
C GLY A 64 -10.92 -3.79 0.11
N LYS A 65 -10.74 -4.65 -0.88
CA LYS A 65 -10.87 -6.10 -0.76
C LYS A 65 -9.71 -6.82 -1.45
N GLN A 66 -8.95 -7.60 -0.69
CA GLN A 66 -7.97 -8.52 -1.27
C GLN A 66 -8.69 -9.62 -2.06
N THR A 67 -8.36 -9.75 -3.35
CA THR A 67 -8.94 -10.76 -4.26
C THR A 67 -7.91 -11.82 -4.69
N ALA A 68 -6.62 -11.51 -4.57
CA ALA A 68 -5.53 -12.48 -4.67
C ALA A 68 -4.36 -12.09 -3.76
N LEU A 69 -3.35 -12.97 -3.67
CA LEU A 69 -2.19 -12.75 -2.81
C LEU A 69 -1.51 -11.40 -3.07
N ASN A 70 -1.53 -10.86 -4.29
CA ASN A 70 -0.97 -9.56 -4.64
C ASN A 70 -1.96 -8.59 -5.31
N ARG A 71 -3.27 -8.74 -5.07
CA ARG A 71 -4.31 -7.89 -5.67
C ARG A 71 -5.32 -7.39 -4.65
N ILE A 72 -5.58 -6.08 -4.69
CA ILE A 72 -6.58 -5.40 -3.87
C ILE A 72 -7.52 -4.63 -4.79
N GLU A 73 -8.81 -4.90 -4.69
CA GLU A 73 -9.85 -4.09 -5.33
C GLU A 73 -10.25 -2.92 -4.43
N LEU A 74 -10.19 -1.72 -5.00
CA LEU A 74 -10.73 -0.48 -4.44
C LEU A 74 -12.01 -0.11 -5.21
N ASP A 75 -12.69 0.95 -4.77
CA ASP A 75 -13.84 1.48 -5.51
C ASP A 75 -13.39 2.20 -6.80
N GLY A 76 -13.40 1.46 -7.92
CA GLY A 76 -13.05 2.00 -9.24
C GLY A 76 -11.55 2.00 -9.58
N ALA A 77 -10.72 1.41 -8.72
CA ALA A 77 -9.30 1.22 -8.93
C ALA A 77 -8.82 -0.15 -8.42
N THR A 78 -7.67 -0.61 -8.88
CA THR A 78 -7.08 -1.88 -8.45
C THR A 78 -5.61 -1.66 -8.09
N ILE A 79 -5.18 -2.13 -6.92
CA ILE A 79 -3.76 -2.17 -6.55
C ILE A 79 -3.22 -3.55 -6.91
N ARG A 80 -2.08 -3.57 -7.59
CA ARG A 80 -1.29 -4.80 -7.74
C ARG A 80 0.09 -4.64 -7.15
N VAL A 81 0.38 -5.51 -6.19
CA VAL A 81 1.63 -5.49 -5.43
C VAL A 81 2.71 -6.27 -6.17
N ALA A 82 3.88 -5.66 -6.32
CA ALA A 82 5.02 -6.32 -6.93
C ALA A 82 5.47 -7.50 -6.05
N LEU A 83 5.79 -8.63 -6.66
CA LEU A 83 6.29 -9.77 -5.89
C LEU A 83 7.71 -9.48 -5.39
N PRO A 84 8.13 -10.02 -4.23
CA PRO A 84 9.48 -9.79 -3.73
C PRO A 84 10.57 -10.15 -4.75
N GLY A 85 11.35 -9.16 -5.15
CA GLY A 85 12.43 -9.29 -6.14
C GLY A 85 12.02 -9.09 -7.60
N GLU A 86 10.74 -8.84 -7.88
CA GLU A 86 10.24 -8.54 -9.23
C GLU A 86 10.07 -7.02 -9.42
N ALA A 87 10.41 -6.53 -10.62
CA ALA A 87 10.25 -5.11 -10.96
C ALA A 87 8.80 -4.72 -11.26
N GLN A 88 7.90 -5.70 -11.42
CA GLN A 88 6.50 -5.51 -11.76
C GLN A 88 5.63 -6.52 -11.03
N PRO A 89 4.34 -6.22 -10.80
CA PRO A 89 3.39 -7.20 -10.33
C PRO A 89 3.15 -8.24 -11.41
N ARG A 90 3.55 -9.47 -11.13
CA ARG A 90 3.18 -10.64 -11.94
C ARG A 90 1.83 -11.17 -11.53
N ARG A 91 1.12 -11.71 -12.52
CA ARG A 91 -0.15 -12.41 -12.33
C ARG A 91 0.03 -13.69 -11.54
N LEU A 92 -0.79 -13.87 -10.52
CA LEU A 92 -0.93 -15.11 -9.78
C LEU A 92 -2.22 -15.83 -10.24
N ALA A 93 -2.16 -17.16 -10.36
CA ALA A 93 -3.14 -18.09 -10.94
C ALA A 93 -4.63 -17.63 -11.10
N HIS A 94 -5.25 -18.02 -12.23
CA HIS A 94 -6.69 -17.95 -12.53
C HIS A 94 -7.36 -16.56 -12.52
N GLU A 95 -6.61 -15.46 -12.49
CA GLU A 95 -7.19 -14.14 -12.72
C GLU A 95 -7.50 -13.87 -14.20
N THR A 96 -8.68 -13.31 -14.47
CA THR A 96 -9.00 -12.69 -15.76
C THR A 96 -8.18 -11.42 -15.97
N LEU A 97 -7.90 -11.12 -17.25
CA LEU A 97 -6.90 -10.17 -17.70
C LEU A 97 -7.29 -8.70 -17.48
N ASP A 98 -6.99 -8.15 -16.32
CA ASP A 98 -6.80 -6.71 -16.21
C ASP A 98 -5.30 -6.44 -16.22
N ALA A 99 -4.75 -6.35 -17.43
CA ALA A 99 -3.32 -6.10 -17.67
C ALA A 99 -2.99 -4.61 -17.67
N ASN A 100 -3.91 -3.77 -17.18
CA ASN A 100 -4.02 -2.40 -17.66
C ASN A 100 -2.85 -1.49 -17.25
N CYS A 101 -2.03 -1.95 -16.30
CA CYS A 101 -0.76 -1.32 -15.89
C CYS A 101 0.40 -2.35 -15.89
N ASP A 102 0.21 -3.51 -16.52
CA ASP A 102 1.24 -4.56 -16.64
C ASP A 102 2.27 -4.13 -17.68
N GLY A 103 3.54 -4.48 -17.45
CA GLY A 103 4.58 -4.21 -18.42
C GLY A 103 4.98 -2.73 -18.54
N GLY A 104 4.47 -1.88 -17.63
CA GLY A 104 4.93 -0.51 -17.47
C GLY A 104 4.27 0.51 -18.41
N TYR A 105 3.01 0.30 -18.78
CA TYR A 105 2.21 1.28 -19.51
C TYR A 105 0.73 1.18 -19.15
N ALA A 106 -0.01 2.27 -19.34
CA ALA A 106 -1.46 2.29 -19.15
C ALA A 106 -2.20 1.81 -20.41
N ASP A 107 -3.13 0.87 -20.27
CA ASP A 107 -4.10 0.52 -21.32
C ASP A 107 -5.09 1.67 -21.57
N TYR A 108 -5.73 1.67 -22.74
CA TYR A 108 -6.66 2.74 -23.11
C TYR A 108 -7.85 2.80 -22.14
N HIS A 109 -8.20 4.00 -21.69
CA HIS A 109 -9.13 4.34 -20.60
C HIS A 109 -8.56 4.35 -19.18
N HIS A 110 -7.30 3.97 -18.99
CA HIS A 110 -6.71 3.84 -17.65
C HIS A 110 -5.73 4.96 -17.33
N PHE A 111 -5.61 5.24 -16.04
CA PHE A 111 -4.51 6.00 -15.46
C PHE A 111 -3.75 5.10 -14.50
N CYS A 112 -2.46 4.91 -14.74
CA CYS A 112 -1.59 4.06 -13.92
C CYS A 112 -0.62 4.91 -13.12
N THR A 113 -0.51 4.64 -11.81
CA THR A 113 0.60 5.13 -10.97
C THR A 113 1.48 3.97 -10.58
N TYR A 114 2.79 4.17 -10.57
CA TYR A 114 3.79 3.17 -10.21
C TYR A 114 4.66 3.68 -9.07
N ARG A 115 4.88 2.83 -8.07
CA ARG A 115 5.62 3.19 -6.86
C ARG A 115 7.02 3.73 -7.16
N ASN A 116 7.70 3.16 -8.16
CA ASN A 116 9.06 3.51 -8.53
C ASN A 116 9.12 4.19 -9.91
N GLU A 117 10.29 4.71 -10.27
CA GLU A 117 10.58 5.23 -11.60
C GLU A 117 10.47 4.16 -12.69
N TYR A 118 10.40 4.62 -13.95
CA TYR A 118 10.38 3.80 -15.16
C TYR A 118 9.28 2.74 -15.16
N TYR A 119 8.13 3.12 -14.60
CA TYR A 119 6.89 2.35 -14.55
C TYR A 119 7.00 1.07 -13.73
N THR A 120 7.87 1.01 -12.71
CA THR A 120 8.15 -0.20 -11.92
C THR A 120 7.57 -0.20 -10.51
N GLY A 121 7.56 -1.38 -9.87
CA GLY A 121 7.06 -1.60 -8.52
C GLY A 121 5.56 -1.88 -8.46
N THR A 122 5.00 -1.81 -7.25
CA THR A 122 3.55 -1.84 -7.03
C THR A 122 2.88 -0.72 -7.81
N HIS A 123 1.71 -0.98 -8.37
CA HIS A 123 0.97 0.04 -9.10
C HIS A 123 -0.51 0.08 -8.73
N ILE A 124 -1.14 1.22 -9.04
CA ILE A 124 -2.57 1.45 -8.92
C ILE A 124 -3.11 1.71 -10.33
N ASP A 125 -4.03 0.86 -10.76
CA ASP A 125 -4.83 1.02 -11.97
C ASP A 125 -6.11 1.78 -11.64
N MET A 126 -6.28 2.98 -12.20
CA MET A 126 -7.48 3.81 -12.00
C MET A 126 -8.29 3.89 -13.31
N TYR A 127 -9.41 3.17 -13.34
CA TYR A 127 -10.34 3.15 -14.47
C TYR A 127 -11.50 4.13 -14.30
N ALA A 128 -12.18 4.08 -13.14
CA ALA A 128 -13.31 4.96 -12.88
C ALA A 128 -12.81 6.37 -12.54
N CYS A 129 -13.55 7.41 -12.95
CA CYS A 129 -13.23 8.77 -12.52
C CYS A 129 -13.51 8.92 -11.02
N GLY A 130 -12.51 9.31 -10.25
CA GLY A 130 -12.60 9.44 -8.80
C GLY A 130 -11.41 10.17 -8.20
N VAL A 131 -11.40 10.25 -6.87
CA VAL A 131 -10.24 10.69 -6.09
C VAL A 131 -9.73 9.47 -5.33
N TYR A 132 -8.46 9.15 -5.52
CA TYR A 132 -7.79 7.99 -4.97
C TYR A 132 -6.64 8.45 -4.09
N ASP A 133 -6.54 7.90 -2.89
CA ASP A 133 -5.39 8.13 -2.03
C ASP A 133 -4.17 7.39 -2.60
N ILE A 134 -3.02 8.05 -2.57
CA ILE A 134 -1.71 7.46 -2.87
C ILE A 134 -1.10 6.99 -1.55
N PRO A 135 -0.62 5.74 -1.45
CA PRO A 135 -0.11 5.23 -0.18
C PRO A 135 0.97 6.11 0.44
N GLU A 136 0.91 6.40 1.74
CA GLU A 136 1.89 7.18 2.49
C GLU A 136 3.30 6.55 2.41
N SER A 137 3.37 5.25 2.14
CA SER A 137 4.63 4.51 1.92
C SER A 137 5.29 4.79 0.56
N TRP A 138 4.62 5.52 -0.33
CA TRP A 138 5.14 5.96 -1.62
C TRP A 138 5.82 7.32 -1.44
N VAL A 139 7.13 7.26 -1.21
CA VAL A 139 7.98 8.43 -1.03
C VAL A 139 9.12 8.41 -2.03
N GLY A 140 9.48 9.58 -2.53
CA GLY A 140 10.58 9.78 -3.47
C GLY A 140 10.20 9.57 -4.94
N PRO A 141 11.18 9.21 -5.78
CA PRO A 141 10.99 9.06 -7.22
C PRO A 141 9.99 7.96 -7.60
N GLY A 142 9.17 8.25 -8.60
CA GLY A 142 8.03 7.44 -9.04
C GLY A 142 7.75 7.58 -10.53
N SER A 143 6.62 7.05 -11.00
CA SER A 143 6.20 7.27 -12.39
C SER A 143 4.70 7.08 -12.59
N TRP A 144 4.17 7.68 -13.66
CA TRP A 144 2.75 7.57 -13.98
C TRP A 144 2.52 7.60 -15.49
N ASP A 145 1.39 7.04 -15.87
CA ASP A 145 0.96 6.91 -17.24
C ASP A 145 -0.54 7.22 -17.39
N ASN A 146 -0.87 8.27 -18.16
CA ASN A 146 -2.23 8.64 -18.53
C ASN A 146 -2.52 8.19 -19.97
N ASN A 147 -3.35 7.16 -20.12
CA ASN A 147 -3.90 6.71 -21.39
C ASN A 147 -5.43 6.73 -21.41
N GLN A 148 -6.03 7.69 -20.70
CA GLN A 148 -7.47 7.91 -20.71
C GLN A 148 -7.94 8.51 -22.05
N THR A 149 -9.24 8.78 -22.16
CA THR A 149 -9.83 9.41 -23.34
C THR A 149 -9.17 10.75 -23.67
N ALA A 150 -9.08 11.07 -24.97
CA ALA A 150 -8.44 12.29 -25.43
C ALA A 150 -9.00 13.54 -24.72
N GLY A 151 -8.11 14.39 -24.21
CA GLY A 151 -8.48 15.60 -23.48
C GLY A 151 -8.54 15.44 -21.96
N THR A 152 -8.66 14.21 -21.44
CA THR A 152 -8.68 13.96 -19.99
C THR A 152 -7.35 14.34 -19.34
N LYS A 153 -7.42 14.96 -18.17
CA LYS A 153 -6.27 15.35 -17.35
C LYS A 153 -6.49 14.86 -15.94
N ALA A 154 -5.47 14.22 -15.37
CA ALA A 154 -5.41 13.94 -13.95
C ALA A 154 -4.78 15.10 -13.16
N CYS A 155 -5.14 15.20 -11.89
CA CYS A 155 -4.59 16.14 -10.91
C CYS A 155 -3.96 15.37 -9.73
N MET A 156 -2.74 15.74 -9.37
CA MET A 156 -2.09 15.34 -8.12
C MET A 156 -2.38 16.38 -7.05
N MET A 157 -2.69 15.92 -5.85
CA MET A 157 -3.10 16.73 -4.72
C MET A 157 -2.27 16.36 -3.48
N ASN A 158 -2.01 17.37 -2.64
CA ASN A 158 -1.39 17.15 -1.33
C ASN A 158 -2.43 16.76 -0.25
N ASP A 159 -1.95 16.57 0.98
CA ASP A 159 -2.71 16.26 2.20
C ASP A 159 -3.88 17.21 2.45
N ALA A 160 -3.69 18.51 2.19
CA ALA A 160 -4.70 19.55 2.30
C ALA A 160 -5.72 19.54 1.15
N GLY A 161 -5.47 18.75 0.10
CA GLY A 161 -6.35 18.60 -1.06
C GLY A 161 -6.16 19.70 -2.10
N SER A 162 -5.06 20.44 -2.02
CA SER A 162 -4.69 21.41 -3.04
C SER A 162 -4.05 20.71 -4.22
N VAL A 163 -4.47 21.07 -5.43
CA VAL A 163 -3.83 20.59 -6.66
C VAL A 163 -2.43 21.17 -6.75
N ILE A 164 -1.43 20.29 -6.79
CA ILE A 164 -0.01 20.66 -6.90
C ILE A 164 0.56 20.39 -8.29
N PHE A 165 -0.10 19.52 -9.06
CA PHE A 165 0.26 19.22 -10.43
C PHE A 165 -0.97 18.78 -11.23
N THR A 166 -1.00 19.17 -12.50
CA THR A 166 -2.00 18.71 -13.46
C THR A 166 -1.28 18.18 -14.69
N THR A 167 -1.62 16.96 -15.08
CA THR A 167 -1.04 16.31 -16.25
C THR A 167 -1.36 17.07 -17.56
N LYS A 168 -0.55 16.85 -18.59
CA LYS A 168 -0.95 17.17 -19.97
C LYS A 168 -2.17 16.31 -20.35
N PRO A 169 -3.01 16.73 -21.32
CA PRO A 169 -4.09 15.88 -21.82
C PRO A 169 -3.59 14.49 -22.22
N ALA A 170 -4.41 13.46 -21.99
CA ALA A 170 -4.15 12.12 -22.49
C ALA A 170 -3.99 12.16 -24.03
N ARG A 171 -2.98 11.52 -24.61
CA ARG A 171 -1.95 10.66 -24.00
C ARG A 171 -0.80 11.45 -23.35
N SER A 172 -0.47 11.17 -22.10
CA SER A 172 0.68 11.77 -21.40
C SER A 172 1.27 10.84 -20.32
N TYR A 173 2.55 11.01 -19.97
CA TYR A 173 3.24 10.15 -19.01
C TYR A 173 4.47 10.86 -18.43
N ASP A 174 4.98 10.36 -17.30
CA ASP A 174 6.26 10.77 -16.70
C ASP A 174 6.97 9.55 -16.08
N PRO A 175 8.15 9.15 -16.61
CA PRO A 175 8.90 8.01 -16.07
C PRO A 175 9.68 8.34 -14.78
N THR A 176 9.78 9.61 -14.39
CA THR A 176 10.60 10.08 -13.26
C THR A 176 9.85 11.13 -12.44
N GLY A 177 8.59 10.83 -12.12
CA GLY A 177 7.77 11.65 -11.23
C GLY A 177 8.26 11.64 -9.78
N ASN A 178 7.56 12.35 -8.90
CA ASN A 178 7.90 12.42 -7.48
C ASN A 178 6.63 12.30 -6.63
N TRP A 179 6.61 11.29 -5.76
CA TRP A 179 5.48 11.01 -4.87
C TRP A 179 5.53 11.80 -3.56
N ASN A 180 6.68 12.38 -3.17
CA ASN A 180 6.81 13.11 -1.90
C ASN A 180 5.71 14.15 -1.60
N PRO A 181 5.21 14.94 -2.58
CA PRO A 181 4.17 15.92 -2.30
C PRO A 181 2.74 15.40 -2.61
N VAL A 182 2.59 14.17 -3.08
CA VAL A 182 1.34 13.62 -3.62
C VAL A 182 0.69 12.67 -2.62
N ASP A 183 -0.40 13.11 -2.04
CA ASP A 183 -1.23 12.27 -1.14
C ASP A 183 -2.44 11.71 -1.87
N ARG A 184 -2.92 12.41 -2.92
CA ARG A 184 -4.14 12.04 -3.64
C ARG A 184 -4.02 12.27 -5.13
N MET A 185 -4.76 11.46 -5.89
CA MET A 185 -4.91 11.53 -7.33
C MET A 185 -6.36 11.65 -7.70
N ARG A 186 -6.71 12.69 -8.46
CA ARG A 186 -7.96 12.74 -9.22
C ARG A 186 -7.66 12.39 -10.67
N ASN A 187 -8.11 11.25 -11.17
CA ASN A 187 -7.81 10.81 -12.55
C ASN A 187 -8.69 11.49 -13.62
N CYS A 188 -9.75 12.21 -13.21
CA CYS A 188 -10.58 13.10 -14.02
C CYS A 188 -11.01 14.29 -13.13
#